data_AF-A0A370H563-F1
#
_entry.id   AF-A0A370H563-F1
#
_cell.length_a   1.000
_cell.length_b   1.000
_cell.length_c   1.000
_cell.angle_alpha   90.00
_cell.angle_beta   90.00
_cell.angle_gamma   90.00
#
_symmetry.space_group_name_H-M   'P 1'
#
loop_
_entity.id
_entity.type
_entity.pdbx_description
1 polymer ?
#
loop_
_entity_poly.entity_id
_entity_poly.type
_entity_poly.pdbx_seq_one_letter_code
_entity_poly.pdbx_strand_id
1 'polypeptide(L)'
;MNPINSVTITGLTRVPQPKPGRNGYTILAYFSAEANGFSLQGCAFVRTPRQGLTVWPPKLEGLDTRRSLTITNDQLRQAMVRQAQAAYRALGGSDGEWIRDDDEDMPAPSRTDVVIEEDAGLQRYLLNCRP
;
A
#
# COMPACT_ATOMS: atom_id res chain seq x y z
N MET A 1 17.20 -9.63 -8.23
CA MET A 1 16.08 -8.70 -8.50
C MET A 1 14.93 -9.03 -7.58
N ASN A 2 14.44 -8.09 -6.77
CA ASN A 2 13.13 -8.27 -6.13
C ASN A 2 12.06 -8.10 -7.21
N PRO A 3 11.12 -9.04 -7.37
CA PRO A 3 10.04 -8.86 -8.32
C PRO A 3 9.22 -7.63 -7.92
N ILE A 4 9.02 -6.71 -8.87
CA ILE A 4 8.08 -5.59 -8.70
C ILE A 4 6.69 -6.25 -8.62
N ASN A 5 6.11 -6.28 -7.42
CA ASN A 5 4.73 -6.73 -7.23
C ASN A 5 3.81 -5.67 -7.85
N SER A 6 3.34 -5.91 -9.07
CA SER A 6 2.43 -4.99 -9.75
C SER A 6 1.07 -5.05 -9.07
N VAL A 7 0.62 -3.90 -8.56
CA VAL A 7 -0.70 -3.73 -7.96
C VAL A 7 -1.30 -2.42 -8.43
N THR A 8 -2.52 -2.49 -8.95
CA THR A 8 -3.29 -1.33 -9.40
C THR A 8 -4.68 -1.40 -8.79
N ILE A 9 -5.12 -0.33 -8.12
CA ILE A 9 -6.51 -0.19 -7.66
C ILE A 9 -7.34 0.31 -8.84
N THR A 10 -8.32 -0.48 -9.27
CA THR A 10 -9.17 -0.16 -10.43
C THR A 10 -10.45 0.58 -10.03
N GLY A 11 -10.87 0.45 -8.77
CA GLY A 11 -11.99 1.19 -8.22
C GLY A 11 -12.03 1.08 -6.70
N LEU A 12 -12.53 2.12 -6.03
CA LEU A 12 -12.67 2.16 -4.58
C LEU A 12 -13.95 2.90 -4.18
N THR A 13 -14.67 2.36 -3.20
CA THR A 13 -15.85 2.97 -2.61
C THR A 13 -15.66 3.07 -1.10
N ARG A 14 -15.63 4.30 -0.59
CA ARG A 14 -15.52 4.57 0.84
C ARG A 14 -16.76 4.12 1.59
N VAL A 15 -16.58 3.62 2.80
CA VAL A 15 -17.65 3.46 3.78
C VAL A 15 -17.85 4.82 4.46
N PRO A 16 -19.03 5.47 4.35
CA PRO A 16 -19.22 6.85 4.84
C PRO A 16 -19.06 7.00 6.36
N GLN A 17 -19.54 6.01 7.12
CA GLN A 17 -19.48 6.00 8.58
C GLN A 17 -18.97 4.63 9.03
N PRO A 18 -17.66 4.38 8.91
CA PRO A 18 -17.08 3.07 9.18
C PRO A 18 -17.18 2.77 10.68
N LYS A 19 -17.81 1.64 11.03
CA LYS A 19 -18.03 1.20 12.41
C LYS A 19 -17.18 -0.03 12.73
N PRO A 20 -16.54 -0.10 13.90
CA PRO A 20 -15.86 -1.31 14.34
C PRO A 20 -16.84 -2.48 14.46
N GLY A 21 -16.46 -3.64 13.91
CA GLY A 21 -17.18 -4.89 14.12
C GLY A 21 -16.88 -5.51 15.49
N ARG A 22 -17.45 -6.70 15.77
CA ARG A 22 -17.28 -7.43 17.05
C ARG A 22 -15.81 -7.62 17.45
N ASN A 23 -14.92 -7.81 16.48
CA ASN A 23 -13.49 -8.05 16.73
C ASN A 23 -12.65 -6.75 16.65
N GLY A 24 -13.27 -5.57 16.65
CA GLY A 24 -12.63 -4.25 16.59
C GLY A 24 -12.10 -3.83 15.21
N TYR A 25 -12.10 -4.73 14.22
CA TYR A 25 -11.77 -4.38 12.84
C TYR A 25 -12.83 -3.45 12.24
N THR A 26 -12.38 -2.44 11.51
CA THR A 26 -13.23 -1.43 10.91
C THR A 26 -12.98 -1.40 9.41
N ILE A 27 -14.00 -1.66 8.59
CA ILE A 27 -13.88 -1.55 7.13
C ILE A 27 -14.00 -0.08 6.75
N LEU A 28 -12.97 0.46 6.12
CA LEU A 28 -12.89 1.85 5.67
C LEU A 28 -13.42 2.03 4.24
N ALA A 29 -13.17 1.03 3.39
CA ALA A 29 -13.59 1.04 1.99
C ALA A 29 -13.65 -0.38 1.42
N TYR A 30 -14.40 -0.53 0.33
CA TYR A 30 -14.31 -1.67 -0.57
C TYR A 30 -13.60 -1.26 -1.85
N PHE A 31 -12.84 -2.17 -2.45
CA PHE A 31 -12.09 -1.86 -3.66
C PHE A 31 -11.93 -3.08 -4.56
N SER A 32 -11.60 -2.79 -5.83
CA SER A 32 -11.18 -3.76 -6.83
C SER A 32 -9.72 -3.48 -7.20
N ALA A 33 -8.96 -4.53 -7.48
CA ALA A 33 -7.55 -4.41 -7.81
C ALA A 33 -7.10 -5.45 -8.84
N GLU A 34 -6.10 -5.07 -9.63
CA GLU A 34 -5.31 -5.98 -10.44
C GLU A 34 -3.97 -6.20 -9.76
N ALA A 35 -3.59 -7.46 -9.54
CA ALA A 35 -2.40 -7.84 -8.79
C ALA A 35 -1.77 -9.11 -9.36
N ASN A 36 -0.51 -9.05 -9.81
CA ASN A 36 0.23 -10.21 -10.36
C ASN A 36 -0.58 -11.05 -11.38
N GLY A 37 -1.34 -10.40 -12.26
CA GLY A 37 -2.14 -11.06 -13.30
C GLY A 37 -3.54 -11.53 -12.87
N PHE A 38 -3.94 -11.27 -11.61
CA PHE A 38 -5.29 -11.55 -11.12
C PHE A 38 -6.11 -10.28 -10.97
N SER A 39 -7.38 -10.33 -11.36
CA SER A 39 -8.37 -9.31 -11.03
C SER A 39 -9.14 -9.75 -9.78
N LEU A 40 -9.11 -8.92 -8.73
CA LEU A 40 -9.73 -9.16 -7.45
C LEU A 40 -10.84 -8.12 -7.23
N GLN A 41 -12.09 -8.58 -7.09
CA GLN A 41 -13.24 -7.72 -6.89
C GLN A 41 -13.85 -7.93 -5.51
N GLY A 42 -14.15 -6.85 -4.79
CA GLY A 42 -14.73 -6.93 -3.44
C GLY A 42 -13.70 -7.12 -2.33
N CYS A 43 -12.47 -6.65 -2.54
CA CYS A 43 -11.49 -6.51 -1.47
C CYS A 43 -11.96 -5.45 -0.47
N ALA A 44 -11.52 -5.56 0.79
CA ALA A 44 -11.81 -4.57 1.82
C ALA A 44 -10.51 -3.91 2.30
N PHE A 45 -10.51 -2.59 2.44
CA PHE A 45 -9.47 -1.83 3.13
C PHE A 45 -9.91 -1.63 4.58
N VAL A 46 -9.08 -2.09 5.52
CA VAL A 46 -9.49 -2.36 6.90
C VAL A 46 -8.51 -1.76 7.89
N ARG A 47 -9.05 -1.09 8.91
CA ARG A 47 -8.31 -0.71 10.10
C ARG A 47 -8.45 -1.77 11.18
N THR A 48 -7.32 -2.19 11.72
CA THR A 48 -7.22 -3.17 12.80
C THR A 48 -7.55 -2.54 14.15
N PRO A 49 -7.83 -3.33 15.20
CA PRO A 49 -8.07 -2.82 16.55
C PRO A 49 -6.89 -2.02 17.12
N ARG A 50 -5.66 -2.28 16.63
CA ARG A 50 -4.43 -1.57 17.03
C ARG A 50 -4.08 -0.40 16.11
N GLN A 51 -5.07 0.16 15.43
CA GLN A 51 -4.93 1.27 14.47
C GLN A 51 -4.06 0.98 13.22
N GLY A 52 -3.48 -0.21 13.08
CA GLY A 52 -2.79 -0.60 11.84
C GLY A 52 -3.76 -0.77 10.65
N LEU A 53 -3.25 -0.63 9.43
CA LEU A 53 -4.01 -0.81 8.19
C LEU A 53 -3.71 -2.16 7.54
N THR A 54 -4.73 -2.78 6.97
CA THR A 54 -4.61 -4.05 6.25
C THR A 54 -5.63 -4.14 5.12
N VAL A 55 -5.46 -5.13 4.25
CA VAL A 55 -6.43 -5.47 3.21
C VAL A 55 -6.96 -6.87 3.45
N TRP A 56 -8.26 -7.06 3.20
CA TRP A 56 -8.86 -8.39 3.19
C TRP A 56 -9.22 -8.80 1.75
N PRO A 57 -8.74 -9.98 1.29
CA PRO A 57 -9.11 -10.56 -0.01
C PRO A 57 -10.60 -10.78 -0.15
N PRO A 58 -11.17 -10.89 -1.36
CA PRO A 58 -12.61 -10.97 -1.53
C PRO A 58 -13.24 -12.12 -0.74
N LYS A 59 -14.41 -11.84 -0.14
CA LYS A 59 -15.19 -12.86 0.53
C LYS A 59 -15.99 -13.61 -0.54
N LEU A 60 -15.80 -14.92 -0.66
CA LEU A 60 -16.62 -15.74 -1.53
C LEU A 60 -17.92 -16.08 -0.79
N GLU A 61 -19.05 -15.86 -1.44
CA GLU A 61 -20.36 -16.25 -0.90
C GLU A 61 -20.62 -17.72 -1.24
N GLY A 62 -21.14 -18.49 -0.27
CA GLY A 62 -21.35 -19.93 -0.38
C GLY A 62 -21.75 -20.56 0.96
N LEU A 63 -21.92 -21.88 0.98
CA LEU A 63 -22.27 -22.65 2.20
C LEU A 63 -21.28 -22.44 3.36
N ASP A 64 -20.03 -22.10 3.04
CA ASP A 64 -19.00 -21.75 4.02
C ASP A 64 -18.58 -20.30 3.77
N THR A 65 -19.02 -19.36 4.62
CA THR A 65 -18.77 -17.91 4.51
C THR A 65 -17.33 -17.51 4.89
N ARG A 66 -16.33 -18.27 4.44
CA ARG A 66 -14.91 -18.03 4.71
C ARG A 66 -14.25 -17.30 3.55
N ARG A 67 -13.20 -16.52 3.84
CA ARG A 67 -12.32 -15.97 2.80
C ARG A 67 -11.42 -17.11 2.31
N SER A 68 -11.78 -17.72 1.19
CA SER A 68 -11.02 -18.82 0.60
C SER A 68 -9.79 -18.35 -0.19
N LEU A 69 -9.65 -17.04 -0.43
CA LEU A 69 -8.46 -16.44 -1.03
C LEU A 69 -7.54 -15.89 0.06
N THR A 70 -6.27 -16.29 0.02
CA THR A 70 -5.22 -15.80 0.92
C THR A 70 -4.04 -15.30 0.11
N ILE A 71 -3.50 -14.13 0.49
CA ILE A 71 -2.27 -13.58 -0.10
C ILE A 71 -1.10 -13.98 0.81
N THR A 72 -0.32 -14.97 0.39
CA THR A 72 0.84 -15.49 1.13
C THR A 72 2.10 -14.63 0.96
N ASN A 73 2.18 -13.86 -0.11
CA ASN A 73 3.29 -12.94 -0.35
C ASN A 73 3.08 -11.64 0.44
N ASP A 74 3.85 -11.46 1.50
CA ASP A 74 3.80 -10.28 2.37
C ASP A 74 4.09 -8.98 1.64
N GLN A 75 5.03 -8.99 0.69
CA GLN A 75 5.36 -7.80 -0.11
C GLN A 75 4.19 -7.40 -1.01
N LEU A 76 3.49 -8.38 -1.60
CA LEU A 76 2.30 -8.11 -2.40
C LEU A 76 1.19 -7.53 -1.52
N ARG A 77 0.95 -8.08 -0.33
CA ARG A 77 -0.04 -7.56 0.61
C ARG A 77 0.28 -6.12 1.03
N GLN A 78 1.55 -5.83 1.34
CA GLN A 78 1.99 -4.47 1.67
C GLN A 78 1.79 -3.50 0.49
N ALA A 79 2.10 -3.91 -0.73
CA ALA A 79 1.86 -3.11 -1.93
C ALA A 79 0.36 -2.81 -2.11
N MET A 80 -0.51 -3.80 -1.90
CA MET A 80 -1.97 -3.61 -1.91
C MET A 80 -2.45 -2.62 -0.84
N VAL A 81 -1.93 -2.72 0.38
CA VAL A 81 -2.26 -1.75 1.45
C VAL A 81 -1.87 -0.33 1.04
N ARG A 82 -0.64 -0.13 0.53
CA ARG A 82 -0.14 1.20 0.12
C ARG A 82 -1.01 1.80 -0.99
N GLN A 83 -1.33 1.01 -2.01
CA GLN A 83 -2.15 1.47 -3.14
C GLN A 83 -3.60 1.75 -2.72
N ALA A 84 -4.20 0.89 -1.90
CA ALA A 84 -5.55 1.13 -1.37
C ALA A 84 -5.61 2.37 -0.48
N GLN A 85 -4.59 2.60 0.35
CA GLN A 85 -4.48 3.80 1.19
C GLN A 85 -4.38 5.07 0.35
N ALA A 86 -3.54 5.07 -0.69
CA ALA A 86 -3.41 6.20 -1.61
C ALA A 86 -4.74 6.54 -2.30
N ALA A 87 -5.45 5.53 -2.82
CA ALA A 87 -6.76 5.70 -3.44
C ALA A 87 -7.83 6.18 -2.44
N TYR A 88 -7.82 5.64 -1.21
CA TYR A 88 -8.72 6.06 -0.15
C TYR A 88 -8.53 7.53 0.24
N ARG A 89 -7.27 7.98 0.37
CA ARG A 89 -6.91 9.38 0.64
C ARG A 89 -7.32 10.31 -0.51
N ALA A 90 -7.11 9.90 -1.75
CA ALA A 90 -7.52 10.67 -2.93
C ALA A 90 -9.04 10.92 -2.98
N LEU A 91 -9.83 10.02 -2.39
CA LEU A 91 -11.29 10.16 -2.25
C LEU A 91 -11.71 10.89 -0.97
N GLY A 92 -10.80 11.59 -0.30
CA GLY A 92 -11.05 12.37 0.92
C GLY A 92 -11.17 11.53 2.19
N GLY A 93 -10.72 10.28 2.16
CA GLY A 93 -10.62 9.45 3.35
C GLY A 93 -9.43 9.87 4.20
N SER A 94 -9.64 10.13 5.48
CA SER A 94 -8.55 10.20 6.46
C SER A 94 -8.34 8.81 7.05
N ASP A 95 -7.08 8.38 7.11
CA ASP A 95 -6.69 7.17 7.82
C ASP A 95 -6.77 7.32 9.34
N GLY A 96 -7.02 8.54 9.84
CA GLY A 96 -7.14 8.82 11.26
C GLY A 96 -5.84 8.47 11.95
N GLU A 97 -4.85 9.35 11.80
CA GLU A 97 -3.51 9.28 12.41
C GLU A 97 -2.78 7.96 12.21
N TRP A 98 -2.20 7.83 11.02
CA TRP A 98 -1.07 6.95 10.83
C TRP A 98 0.09 7.72 10.20
N ILE A 99 0.97 8.21 11.07
CA ILE A 99 2.33 8.65 10.74
C ILE A 99 3.20 7.39 10.81
N ARG A 100 3.87 7.03 9.72
CA ARG A 100 5.08 6.23 9.84
C ARG A 100 6.16 7.21 10.25
N ASP A 101 6.67 7.11 11.46
CA ASP A 101 7.90 7.81 11.84
C ASP A 101 9.14 7.24 11.10
N ASP A 102 8.96 6.22 10.25
CA ASP A 102 10.03 5.58 9.47
C ASP A 102 10.22 6.18 8.05
N ASP A 103 9.40 7.15 7.63
CA ASP A 103 9.54 7.83 6.32
C ASP A 103 10.36 9.15 6.42
N GLU A 104 10.99 9.45 7.58
CA GLU A 104 11.82 10.66 7.78
C GLU A 104 13.23 10.64 7.14
N ASP A 105 13.66 9.55 6.49
CA ASP A 105 15.01 9.44 5.92
C ASP A 105 15.06 9.08 4.42
N MET A 106 14.05 9.48 3.64
CA MET A 106 14.21 9.61 2.19
C MET A 106 14.07 11.08 1.80
N PRO A 107 15.17 11.79 1.50
CA PRO A 107 15.06 13.11 0.90
C PRO A 107 14.31 12.97 -0.43
N ALA A 108 13.14 13.59 -0.51
CA ALA A 108 12.44 13.78 -1.76
C ALA A 108 13.38 14.48 -2.76
N PRO A 109 13.46 14.06 -4.03
CA PRO A 109 14.22 14.81 -5.02
C PRO A 109 13.54 16.17 -5.20
N SER A 110 14.14 17.21 -4.63
CA SER A 110 13.69 18.59 -4.75
C SER A 110 13.82 19.03 -6.21
N ARG A 111 12.69 19.46 -6.75
CA ARG A 111 12.49 19.87 -8.14
C ARG A 111 12.83 21.36 -8.32
N THR A 112 14.11 21.70 -8.33
CA THR A 112 14.76 22.93 -8.87
C THR A 112 16.25 22.74 -8.51
N ASP A 113 17.21 22.66 -9.43
CA ASP A 113 17.49 23.55 -10.55
C ASP A 113 17.94 22.80 -11.79
N VAL A 114 17.49 23.29 -12.95
CA VAL A 114 18.19 23.05 -14.22
C VAL A 114 19.49 23.83 -14.13
N VAL A 115 20.60 23.13 -13.93
CA VAL A 115 21.93 23.67 -14.23
C VAL A 115 22.50 22.79 -15.34
N ILE A 116 22.53 23.37 -16.54
CA ILE A 116 23.28 22.83 -17.67
C ILE A 116 24.73 23.23 -17.41
N GLU A 117 25.57 22.28 -16.98
CA GLU A 117 27.02 22.42 -17.11
C GLU A 117 27.58 21.11 -17.68
N GLU A 118 28.10 21.24 -18.90
CA GLU A 118 28.87 20.23 -19.59
C GLU A 118 30.26 20.06 -18.94
N ASP A 119 30.76 18.82 -19.08
CA ASP A 119 32.16 18.46 -19.23
C ASP A 119 32.88 17.73 -18.07
N ALA A 120 33.45 16.59 -18.50
CA ALA A 120 34.58 15.84 -17.98
C ALA A 120 34.57 15.24 -16.55
N GLY A 121 34.73 13.91 -16.53
CA GLY A 121 35.76 13.32 -15.65
C GLY A 121 35.35 12.13 -14.80
N LEU A 122 35.83 10.95 -15.20
CA LEU A 122 36.03 9.79 -14.34
C LEU A 122 36.76 10.16 -13.03
N GLN A 123 36.35 9.63 -11.86
CA GLN A 123 37.17 8.70 -11.06
C GLN A 123 36.64 8.42 -9.63
N ARG A 124 36.68 7.11 -9.31
CA ARG A 124 37.01 6.50 -8.00
C ARG A 124 36.02 6.66 -6.85
N TYR A 125 35.07 5.72 -6.79
CA TYR A 125 34.73 5.08 -5.53
C TYR A 125 35.92 4.22 -5.07
N LEU A 126 36.69 4.72 -4.11
CA LEU A 126 37.56 3.88 -3.29
C LEU A 126 36.96 3.74 -1.90
N LEU A 127 36.68 2.48 -1.57
CA LEU A 127 37.07 1.78 -0.35
C LEU A 127 37.21 2.64 0.91
N ASN A 128 36.39 2.34 1.92
CA ASN A 128 36.91 1.75 3.16
C ASN A 128 35.76 1.22 4.03
N CYS A 129 35.53 -0.09 3.95
CA CYS A 129 35.00 -0.88 5.06
C CYS A 129 36.19 -1.43 5.84
N ARG A 130 36.21 -1.24 7.16
CA ARG A 130 37.07 -1.98 8.10
C ARG A 130 36.49 -1.87 9.52
N PRO A 131 36.85 -2.81 10.41
CA PRO A 131 36.03 -3.99 10.75
C PRO A 131 35.07 -3.77 11.93
#